data_AF-A0A285LRT3-F1
#
_entry.id   AF-A0A285LRT3-F1
#
_cell.length_a   1.000
_cell.length_b   1.000
_cell.length_c   1.000
_cell.angle_alpha   90.00
_cell.angle_beta   90.00
_cell.angle_gamma   90.00
#
_symmetry.space_group_name_H-M   'P 1'
#
loop_
_entity.id
_entity.type
_entity.pdbx_description
1 polymer ?
#
loop_
_entity_poly.entity_id
_entity_poly.type
_entity_poly.pdbx_seq_one_letter_code
_entity_poly.pdbx_strand_id
1 'polypeptide(L)'
;MPTIRFSAFLANNGRAREMVGLGESIAGMTDGVIDATDMYRAALVQSVAALDSYAHDVVLDMAFDILAGSRTPGSASRIGLHFGAVSELISAASPVEFELRARAAINSRLSTETFQKPDDIASAFAMVGVSKIWTAAFGSDAKVAMTDLSVVVRRRNQIVHRCDVDPAGVLGTLPLRASDALDAIATVDRVVRNFDAIL
;
A
#
# COMPACT_ATOMS: atom_id res chain seq x y z
N MET A 1 -16.87 10.74 6.75
CA MET A 1 -15.66 11.25 7.44
C MET A 1 -14.50 10.37 7.04
N PRO A 2 -13.30 10.92 6.81
CA PRO A 2 -12.14 10.11 6.46
C PRO A 2 -11.82 9.14 7.61
N THR A 3 -11.59 7.88 7.26
CA THR A 3 -11.17 6.85 8.23
C THR A 3 -9.76 7.18 8.76
N ILE A 4 -9.37 6.62 9.93
CA ILE A 4 -8.02 6.85 10.51
C ILE A 4 -6.94 6.40 9.52
N ARG A 5 -7.13 5.24 8.89
CA ARG A 5 -6.25 4.68 7.84
C ARG A 5 -6.14 5.58 6.60
N PHE A 6 -7.23 6.18 6.14
CA PHE A 6 -7.16 7.13 5.02
C PHE A 6 -6.44 8.42 5.39
N SER A 7 -6.63 8.91 6.63
CA SER A 7 -5.89 10.07 7.15
C SER A 7 -4.38 9.77 7.24
N ALA A 8 -4.01 8.57 7.70
CA ALA A 8 -2.63 8.11 7.74
C ALA A 8 -2.03 7.99 6.32
N PHE A 9 -2.79 7.48 5.36
CA PHE A 9 -2.39 7.45 3.94
C PHE A 9 -2.10 8.87 3.44
N LEU A 10 -3.04 9.81 3.62
CA LEU A 10 -2.88 11.19 3.17
C LEU A 10 -1.63 11.86 3.76
N ALA A 11 -1.35 11.64 5.04
CA ALA A 11 -0.15 12.14 5.70
C ALA A 11 1.14 11.53 5.10
N ASN A 12 1.17 10.21 4.88
CA ASN A 12 2.31 9.53 4.26
C ASN A 12 2.53 9.98 2.80
N ASN A 13 1.45 10.16 2.05
CA ASN A 13 1.51 10.62 0.67
C ASN A 13 1.85 12.12 0.57
N GLY A 14 1.51 12.90 1.60
CA GLY A 14 1.98 14.28 1.79
C GLY A 14 3.50 14.32 1.97
N ARG A 15 4.05 13.48 2.86
CA ARG A 15 5.51 13.35 3.04
C ARG A 15 6.25 12.96 1.76
N ALA A 16 5.64 12.12 0.92
CA ALA A 16 6.20 11.79 -0.40
C ALA A 16 6.33 13.05 -1.29
N ARG A 17 5.30 13.92 -1.31
CA ARG A 17 5.36 15.20 -2.05
C ARG A 17 6.38 16.16 -1.46
N GLU A 18 6.48 16.22 -0.14
CA GLU A 18 7.48 17.04 0.56
C GLU A 18 8.91 16.60 0.19
N MET A 19 9.18 15.29 0.08
CA MET A 19 10.47 14.78 -0.39
C MET A 19 10.81 15.22 -1.81
N VAL A 20 9.81 15.30 -2.71
CA VAL A 20 10.04 15.87 -4.05
C VAL A 20 10.42 17.35 -3.94
N GLY A 21 9.68 18.14 -3.17
CA GLY A 21 9.99 19.57 -2.99
C GLY A 21 11.35 19.82 -2.33
N LEU A 22 11.78 18.96 -1.41
CA LEU A 22 13.12 18.98 -0.84
C LEU A 22 14.19 18.70 -1.91
N GLY A 23 13.96 17.71 -2.77
CA GLY A 23 14.84 17.40 -3.89
C GLY A 23 14.98 18.58 -4.86
N GLU A 24 13.87 19.20 -5.25
CA GLU A 24 13.87 20.39 -6.12
C GLU A 24 14.59 21.57 -5.47
N SER A 25 14.38 21.78 -4.17
CA SER A 25 15.04 22.85 -3.41
C SER A 25 16.55 22.65 -3.34
N ILE A 26 17.02 21.43 -3.06
CA ILE A 26 18.46 21.11 -3.00
C ILE A 26 19.09 21.26 -4.39
N ALA A 27 18.45 20.74 -5.43
CA ALA A 27 18.93 20.90 -6.80
C ALA A 27 19.02 22.38 -7.19
N GLY A 28 18.02 23.19 -6.84
CA GLY A 28 18.03 24.63 -7.09
C GLY A 28 19.10 25.40 -6.30
N MET A 29 19.28 25.12 -5.00
CA MET A 29 20.30 25.78 -4.17
C MET A 29 21.73 25.45 -4.56
N THR A 30 21.94 24.31 -5.23
CA THR A 30 23.26 23.82 -5.61
C THR A 30 23.53 23.93 -7.10
N ASP A 31 22.64 24.58 -7.86
CA ASP A 31 22.68 24.62 -9.34
C ASP A 31 22.90 23.23 -9.96
N GLY A 32 22.30 22.20 -9.35
CA GLY A 32 22.40 20.81 -9.79
C GLY A 32 23.73 20.11 -9.47
N VAL A 33 24.63 20.73 -8.69
CA VAL A 33 25.88 20.09 -8.23
C VAL A 33 25.59 18.87 -7.34
N ILE A 34 24.52 18.94 -6.54
CA ILE A 34 24.03 17.79 -5.77
C ILE A 34 22.89 17.13 -6.55
N ASP A 35 23.07 15.84 -6.86
CA ASP A 35 22.04 15.03 -7.50
C ASP A 35 20.89 14.73 -6.52
N ALA A 36 19.73 15.32 -6.78
CA ALA A 36 18.53 15.15 -5.99
C ALA A 36 17.69 13.94 -6.41
N THR A 37 18.08 13.16 -7.42
CA THR A 37 17.24 12.06 -7.94
C THR A 37 16.92 10.99 -6.91
N ASP A 38 17.78 10.78 -5.90
CA ASP A 38 17.50 9.86 -4.81
C ASP A 38 16.36 10.33 -3.89
N MET A 39 16.11 11.63 -3.78
CA MET A 39 14.91 12.15 -3.11
C MET A 39 13.64 11.80 -3.88
N TYR A 40 13.68 11.84 -5.21
CA TYR A 40 12.55 11.44 -6.05
C TYR A 40 12.31 9.92 -5.98
N ARG A 41 13.39 9.11 -5.91
CA ARG A 41 13.28 7.65 -5.71
C ARG A 41 12.67 7.33 -4.36
N ALA A 42 13.12 8.00 -3.30
CA ALA A 42 12.57 7.87 -1.95
C ALA A 42 11.09 8.30 -1.89
N ALA A 43 10.71 9.40 -2.56
CA ALA A 43 9.33 9.86 -2.67
C ALA A 43 8.41 8.80 -3.29
N LEU A 44 8.82 8.19 -4.41
CA LEU A 44 8.06 7.12 -5.06
C LEU A 44 7.90 5.91 -4.13
N VAL A 45 8.99 5.46 -3.49
CA VAL A 45 8.96 4.34 -2.54
C VAL A 45 8.02 4.63 -1.37
N GLN A 46 8.09 5.84 -0.80
CA GLN A 46 7.22 6.28 0.30
C GLN A 46 5.73 6.25 -0.09
N SER A 47 5.39 6.70 -1.30
CA SER A 47 4.00 6.69 -1.76
C SER A 47 3.45 5.28 -1.91
N VAL A 48 4.22 4.36 -2.49
CA VAL A 48 3.82 2.96 -2.62
C VAL A 48 3.74 2.27 -1.25
N ALA A 49 4.64 2.60 -0.31
CA ALA A 49 4.54 2.12 1.07
C ALA A 49 3.27 2.64 1.78
N ALA A 50 2.83 3.87 1.47
CA ALA A 50 1.57 4.42 1.99
C ALA A 50 0.36 3.62 1.49
N LEU A 51 0.33 3.24 0.20
CA LEU A 51 -0.70 2.36 -0.36
C LEU A 51 -0.71 0.99 0.32
N ASP A 52 0.46 0.39 0.50
CA ASP A 52 0.62 -0.91 1.13
C ASP A 52 0.07 -0.92 2.56
N SER A 53 0.46 0.09 3.36
CA SER A 53 -0.02 0.26 4.73
C SER A 53 -1.53 0.48 4.77
N TYR A 54 -2.09 1.30 3.87
CA TYR A 54 -3.53 1.52 3.78
C TYR A 54 -4.27 0.20 3.52
N ALA A 55 -3.81 -0.59 2.54
CA ALA A 55 -4.44 -1.86 2.21
C ALA A 55 -4.34 -2.86 3.38
N HIS A 56 -3.20 -2.94 4.07
CA HIS A 56 -3.05 -3.77 5.26
C HIS A 56 -4.02 -3.38 6.37
N ASP A 57 -4.16 -2.09 6.68
CA ASP A 57 -5.04 -1.61 7.75
C ASP A 57 -6.51 -1.91 7.43
N VAL A 58 -6.94 -1.69 6.18
CA VAL A 58 -8.31 -2.04 5.76
C VAL A 58 -8.57 -3.55 5.90
N VAL A 59 -7.64 -4.37 5.39
CA VAL A 59 -7.79 -5.83 5.42
C VAL A 59 -7.75 -6.34 6.86
N LEU A 60 -6.92 -5.76 7.73
CA LEU A 60 -6.85 -6.09 9.15
C LEU A 60 -8.19 -5.81 9.86
N ASP A 61 -8.77 -4.63 9.65
CA ASP A 61 -10.07 -4.26 10.24
C ASP A 61 -11.17 -5.24 9.81
N MET A 62 -11.29 -5.50 8.51
CA MET A 62 -12.33 -6.39 8.00
C MET A 62 -12.09 -7.86 8.36
N ALA A 63 -10.83 -8.28 8.48
CA ALA A 63 -10.47 -9.60 8.98
C ALA A 63 -10.87 -9.77 10.46
N PHE A 64 -10.67 -8.73 11.27
CA PHE A 64 -11.16 -8.73 12.65
C PHE A 64 -12.69 -8.81 12.71
N ASP A 65 -13.40 -8.05 11.89
CA ASP A 65 -14.88 -8.11 11.81
C ASP A 65 -15.39 -9.52 11.45
N ILE A 66 -14.67 -10.24 10.58
CA ILE A 66 -14.98 -11.63 10.25
C ILE A 66 -14.82 -12.52 11.49
N LEU A 67 -13.72 -12.37 12.23
CA LEU A 67 -13.47 -13.17 13.43
C LEU A 67 -14.48 -12.84 14.56
N ALA A 68 -14.88 -11.58 14.68
CA ALA A 68 -15.90 -11.12 15.62
C ALA A 68 -17.33 -11.51 15.21
N GLY A 69 -17.52 -12.04 13.99
CA GLY A 69 -18.81 -12.47 13.48
C GLY A 69 -19.71 -11.33 12.98
N SER A 70 -19.21 -10.10 12.89
CA SER A 70 -19.93 -8.94 12.36
C SER A 70 -19.87 -8.85 10.83
N ARG A 71 -19.01 -9.64 10.18
CA ARG A 71 -18.83 -9.69 8.73
C ARG A 71 -18.73 -11.11 8.20
N THR A 72 -19.33 -11.36 7.04
CA THR A 72 -19.17 -12.65 6.34
C THR A 72 -17.81 -12.72 5.64
N PRO A 73 -17.05 -13.82 5.79
CA PRO A 73 -15.81 -14.00 5.05
C PRO A 73 -16.04 -14.07 3.54
N GLY A 74 -15.16 -13.46 2.74
CA GLY A 74 -15.21 -13.59 1.28
C GLY A 74 -14.79 -14.99 0.81
N SER A 75 -13.88 -15.62 1.55
CA SER A 75 -13.67 -17.07 1.52
C SER A 75 -13.17 -17.53 2.88
N ALA A 76 -13.66 -18.66 3.39
CA ALA A 76 -13.33 -19.15 4.73
C ALA A 76 -11.85 -19.56 4.91
N SER A 77 -11.05 -19.68 3.83
CA SER A 77 -9.77 -20.39 3.86
C SER A 77 -8.50 -19.54 3.70
N ARG A 78 -8.57 -18.21 3.56
CA ARG A 78 -7.41 -17.45 3.05
C ARG A 78 -6.57 -16.66 4.06
N ILE A 79 -7.10 -16.24 5.20
CA ILE A 79 -6.27 -15.55 6.20
C ILE A 79 -5.35 -16.58 6.88
N GLY A 80 -5.94 -17.67 7.40
CA GLY A 80 -5.24 -18.81 7.99
C GLY A 80 -4.45 -18.44 9.25
N LEU A 81 -5.05 -18.64 10.43
CA LEU A 81 -4.35 -18.52 11.70
C LEU A 81 -3.77 -19.87 12.14
N HIS A 82 -2.57 -19.87 12.72
CA HIS A 82 -2.00 -21.07 13.34
C HIS A 82 -2.80 -21.50 14.57
N PHE A 83 -2.82 -22.81 14.88
CA PHE A 83 -3.55 -23.36 16.03
C PHE A 83 -3.20 -22.70 17.37
N GLY A 84 -1.94 -22.30 17.57
CA GLY A 84 -1.52 -21.56 18.76
C GLY A 84 -2.28 -20.24 18.92
N ALA A 85 -2.38 -19.45 17.84
CA ALA A 85 -3.16 -18.21 17.84
C ALA A 85 -4.64 -18.47 18.12
N VAL A 86 -5.22 -19.54 17.54
CA VAL A 86 -6.61 -19.92 17.83
C VAL A 86 -6.82 -20.26 19.31
N SER A 87 -5.89 -21.01 19.91
CA SER A 87 -5.93 -21.34 21.35
C SER A 87 -5.82 -20.09 22.23
N GLU A 88 -4.97 -19.13 21.86
CA GLU A 88 -4.86 -17.84 22.55
C GLU A 88 -6.15 -17.02 22.42
N LEU A 89 -6.82 -17.06 21.28
CA LEU A 89 -8.08 -16.34 21.08
C LEU A 89 -9.21 -16.93 21.93
N ILE A 90 -9.35 -18.26 21.95
CA ILE A 90 -10.38 -18.95 22.73
C ILE A 90 -10.18 -18.74 24.24
N SER A 91 -8.94 -18.57 24.68
CA SER A 91 -8.60 -18.35 26.10
C SER A 91 -8.65 -16.89 26.56
N ALA A 92 -9.09 -15.96 25.71
CA ALA A 92 -9.22 -14.55 26.11
C ALA A 92 -10.26 -14.39 27.23
N ALA A 93 -9.90 -13.68 28.30
CA ALA A 93 -10.74 -13.50 29.48
C ALA A 93 -11.76 -12.36 29.34
N SER A 94 -11.60 -11.51 28.32
CA SER A 94 -12.50 -10.38 28.04
C SER A 94 -12.58 -10.05 26.55
N PRO A 95 -13.64 -9.34 26.11
CA PRO A 95 -13.74 -8.88 24.72
C PRO A 95 -12.58 -7.99 24.27
N VAL A 96 -12.04 -7.16 25.16
CA VAL A 96 -10.89 -6.27 24.87
C VAL A 96 -9.63 -7.09 24.64
N GLU A 97 -9.39 -8.10 25.48
CA GLU A 97 -8.25 -8.99 25.31
C GLU A 97 -8.37 -9.83 24.04
N PHE A 98 -9.59 -10.29 23.71
CA PHE A 98 -9.86 -10.99 22.46
C PHE A 98 -9.52 -10.11 21.25
N GLU A 99 -9.97 -8.86 21.22
CA GLU A 99 -9.66 -7.93 20.13
C GLU A 99 -8.16 -7.70 19.98
N LEU A 100 -7.45 -7.45 21.07
CA LEU A 100 -6.01 -7.21 21.05
C LEU A 100 -5.26 -8.43 20.49
N ARG A 101 -5.56 -9.63 20.98
CA ARG A 101 -4.95 -10.89 20.52
C ARG A 101 -5.29 -11.17 19.06
N ALA A 102 -6.54 -10.93 18.66
CA ALA A 102 -7.00 -11.12 17.28
C ALA A 102 -6.25 -10.23 16.30
N ARG A 103 -6.22 -8.92 16.58
CA ARG A 103 -5.51 -7.95 15.74
C ARG A 103 -4.02 -8.26 15.67
N ALA A 104 -3.40 -8.63 16.78
CA ALA A 104 -1.99 -9.03 16.79
C ALA A 104 -1.71 -10.27 15.91
N ALA A 105 -2.53 -11.32 16.05
CA ALA A 105 -2.38 -12.55 15.27
C ALA A 105 -2.62 -12.34 13.77
N ILE A 106 -3.68 -11.60 13.42
CA ILE A 106 -4.00 -11.26 12.03
C ILE A 106 -2.89 -10.38 11.44
N ASN A 107 -2.45 -9.33 12.14
CA ASN A 107 -1.40 -8.44 11.67
C ASN A 107 -0.08 -9.18 11.44
N SER A 108 0.31 -10.06 12.38
CA SER A 108 1.50 -10.91 12.22
C SER A 108 1.43 -11.73 10.92
N ARG A 109 0.28 -12.35 10.64
CA ARG A 109 0.07 -13.11 9.41
C ARG A 109 0.10 -12.24 8.16
N LEU A 110 -0.62 -11.12 8.16
CA LEU A 110 -0.70 -10.21 7.01
C LEU A 110 0.65 -9.56 6.70
N SER A 111 1.49 -9.28 7.71
CA SER A 111 2.81 -8.64 7.54
C SER A 111 3.82 -9.43 6.68
N THR A 112 3.52 -10.70 6.40
CA THR A 112 4.31 -11.56 5.50
C THR A 112 3.96 -11.36 4.02
N GLU A 113 2.90 -10.62 3.73
CA GLU A 113 2.40 -10.32 2.40
C GLU A 113 2.69 -8.87 2.02
N THR A 114 2.42 -8.51 0.78
CA THR A 114 2.64 -7.17 0.25
C THR A 114 1.47 -6.84 -0.66
N PHE A 115 0.76 -5.75 -0.36
CA PHE A 115 -0.49 -5.36 -1.01
C PHE A 115 -0.28 -4.13 -1.88
N GLN A 116 0.50 -4.32 -2.94
CA GLN A 116 0.93 -3.24 -3.83
C GLN A 116 0.56 -3.49 -5.28
N LYS A 117 0.79 -4.71 -5.78
CA LYS A 117 0.40 -5.05 -7.15
C LYS A 117 -1.13 -5.14 -7.22
N PRO A 118 -1.74 -4.81 -8.36
CA PRO A 118 -3.19 -4.89 -8.50
C PRO A 118 -3.82 -6.24 -8.14
N ASP A 119 -3.18 -7.34 -8.52
CA ASP A 119 -3.68 -8.69 -8.25
C ASP A 119 -3.53 -9.08 -6.77
N ASP A 120 -2.45 -8.65 -6.12
CA ASP A 120 -2.22 -8.88 -4.69
C ASP A 120 -3.27 -8.11 -3.86
N ILE A 121 -3.51 -6.85 -4.22
CA ILE A 121 -4.58 -6.02 -3.65
C ILE A 121 -5.94 -6.68 -3.87
N ALA A 122 -6.28 -7.06 -5.11
CA ALA A 122 -7.56 -7.68 -5.43
C ALA A 122 -7.79 -8.97 -4.63
N SER A 123 -6.73 -9.77 -4.49
CA SER A 123 -6.76 -11.00 -3.71
C SER A 123 -7.00 -10.71 -2.24
N ALA A 124 -6.27 -9.74 -1.66
CA ALA A 124 -6.39 -9.36 -0.26
C ALA A 124 -7.79 -8.87 0.12
N PHE A 125 -8.33 -7.94 -0.68
CA PHE A 125 -9.69 -7.44 -0.52
C PHE A 125 -10.74 -8.56 -0.67
N ALA A 126 -10.55 -9.47 -1.62
CA ALA A 126 -11.46 -10.61 -1.79
C ALA A 126 -11.43 -11.57 -0.58
N MET A 127 -10.30 -11.75 0.10
CA MET A 127 -10.22 -12.56 1.34
C MET A 127 -11.21 -12.05 2.40
N VAL A 128 -11.34 -10.73 2.51
CA VAL A 128 -12.19 -10.05 3.49
C VAL A 128 -13.58 -9.66 2.93
N GLY A 129 -14.03 -10.33 1.87
CA GLY A 129 -15.39 -10.16 1.35
C GLY A 129 -15.60 -8.97 0.42
N VAL A 130 -14.53 -8.26 0.04
CA VAL A 130 -14.60 -7.19 -0.96
C VAL A 130 -14.19 -7.74 -2.33
N SER A 131 -15.17 -8.26 -3.06
CA SER A 131 -14.94 -8.79 -4.41
C SER A 131 -14.87 -7.68 -5.46
N LYS A 132 -14.04 -7.87 -6.49
CA LYS A 132 -13.96 -6.98 -7.67
C LYS A 132 -13.69 -5.50 -7.33
N ILE A 133 -12.86 -5.23 -6.31
CA ILE A 133 -12.54 -3.87 -5.83
C ILE A 133 -12.20 -2.91 -6.98
N TRP A 134 -11.39 -3.35 -7.95
CA TRP A 134 -10.99 -2.52 -9.10
C TRP A 134 -12.17 -2.09 -9.97
N THR A 135 -13.06 -3.02 -10.33
CA THR A 135 -14.26 -2.69 -11.13
C THR A 135 -15.24 -1.85 -10.33
N ALA A 136 -15.39 -2.11 -9.03
CA ALA A 136 -16.26 -1.32 -8.17
C ALA A 136 -15.77 0.14 -8.03
N ALA A 137 -14.45 0.33 -7.90
CA ALA A 137 -13.83 1.64 -7.70
C ALA A 137 -13.68 2.45 -8.99
N PHE A 138 -13.44 1.80 -10.14
CA PHE A 138 -13.06 2.47 -11.39
C PHE A 138 -14.01 2.21 -12.57
N GLY A 139 -15.00 1.33 -12.43
CA GLY A 139 -15.90 0.99 -13.54
C GLY A 139 -15.15 0.47 -14.78
N SER A 140 -15.38 1.11 -15.93
CA SER A 140 -14.71 0.79 -17.20
C SER A 140 -13.21 1.00 -17.19
N ASP A 141 -12.72 1.87 -16.30
CA ASP A 141 -11.31 2.31 -16.29
C ASP A 141 -10.44 1.42 -15.40
N ALA A 142 -11.01 0.37 -14.80
CA ALA A 142 -10.30 -0.55 -13.91
C ALA A 142 -9.00 -1.08 -14.52
N LYS A 143 -9.02 -1.49 -15.79
CA LYS A 143 -7.82 -2.01 -16.47
C LYS A 143 -6.72 -0.95 -16.63
N VAL A 144 -7.12 0.30 -16.89
CA VAL A 144 -6.19 1.44 -17.01
C VAL A 144 -5.57 1.72 -15.65
N ALA A 145 -6.39 1.85 -14.60
CA ALA A 145 -5.91 2.09 -13.23
C ALA A 145 -4.94 0.99 -12.74
N MET A 146 -5.24 -0.28 -13.02
CA MET A 146 -4.35 -1.40 -12.71
C MET A 146 -3.03 -1.32 -13.48
N THR A 147 -3.07 -0.92 -14.75
CA THR A 147 -1.87 -0.77 -15.59
C THR A 147 -0.99 0.35 -15.07
N ASP A 148 -1.57 1.52 -14.77
CA ASP A 148 -0.86 2.68 -14.25
C ASP A 148 -0.18 2.35 -12.91
N LEU A 149 -0.91 1.72 -11.98
CA LEU A 149 -0.34 1.29 -10.71
C LEU A 149 0.78 0.24 -10.91
N SER A 150 0.62 -0.68 -11.86
CA SER A 150 1.64 -1.70 -12.15
C SER A 150 2.95 -1.09 -12.63
N VAL A 151 2.90 0.01 -13.39
CA VAL A 151 4.11 0.75 -13.81
C VAL A 151 4.83 1.34 -12.59
N VAL A 152 4.08 2.00 -11.71
CA VAL A 152 4.61 2.60 -10.47
C VAL A 152 5.23 1.54 -9.56
N VAL A 153 4.53 0.44 -9.29
CA VAL A 153 5.02 -0.65 -8.43
C VAL A 153 6.25 -1.33 -9.04
N ARG A 154 6.29 -1.50 -10.37
CA ARG A 154 7.48 -2.03 -11.05
C ARG A 154 8.68 -1.12 -10.85
N ARG A 155 8.48 0.20 -10.98
CA ARG A 155 9.53 1.19 -10.73
C ARG A 155 10.01 1.15 -9.27
N ARG A 156 9.09 1.06 -8.31
CA ARG A 156 9.41 0.85 -6.88
C ARG A 156 10.29 -0.39 -6.68
N ASN A 157 9.93 -1.52 -7.27
CA ASN A 157 10.68 -2.77 -7.14
C ASN A 157 12.09 -2.63 -7.70
N GLN A 158 12.25 -1.93 -8.84
CA GLN A 158 13.56 -1.67 -9.44
C GLN A 158 14.44 -0.81 -8.52
N ILE A 159 13.89 0.23 -7.91
CA ILE A 159 14.59 1.07 -6.92
C ILE A 159 15.05 0.24 -5.73
N VAL A 160 14.14 -0.50 -5.09
CA VAL A 160 14.41 -1.18 -3.82
C VAL A 160 15.25 -2.45 -3.98
N HIS A 161 15.00 -3.26 -5.01
CA HIS A 161 15.67 -4.56 -5.16
C HIS A 161 16.89 -4.54 -6.07
N ARG A 162 17.05 -3.49 -6.88
CA ARG A 162 18.09 -3.41 -7.90
C ARG A 162 18.84 -2.07 -7.90
N CYS A 163 18.70 -1.28 -6.83
CA CYS A 163 19.30 0.05 -6.69
C CYS A 163 19.02 0.98 -7.88
N ASP A 164 17.89 0.76 -8.55
CA ASP A 164 17.49 1.45 -9.78
C ASP A 164 18.49 1.37 -10.96
N VAL A 165 19.41 0.40 -10.93
CA VAL A 165 20.43 0.20 -11.96
C VAL A 165 19.77 -0.14 -13.30
N ASP A 166 20.25 0.46 -14.39
CA ASP A 166 19.74 0.16 -15.73
C ASP A 166 20.06 -1.29 -16.13
N PRO A 167 19.05 -2.16 -16.37
CA PRO A 167 19.28 -3.54 -16.75
C PRO A 167 19.96 -3.69 -18.13
N ALA A 168 19.87 -2.68 -19.00
CA ALA A 168 20.56 -2.69 -20.29
C ALA A 168 22.07 -2.38 -20.16
N GLY A 169 22.51 -1.85 -19.00
CA GLY A 169 23.89 -1.44 -18.76
C GLY A 169 24.33 -0.26 -19.63
N VAL A 170 23.40 0.44 -20.27
CA VAL A 170 23.68 1.63 -21.10
C VAL A 170 23.79 2.85 -20.21
N LEU A 171 22.95 2.92 -19.17
CA LEU A 171 22.98 3.93 -18.12
C LEU A 171 23.56 3.33 -16.83
N GLY A 172 23.96 4.20 -15.89
CA GLY A 172 24.27 3.78 -14.52
C GLY A 172 23.00 3.43 -13.75
N THR A 173 22.21 4.46 -13.45
CA THR A 173 20.85 4.33 -12.90
C THR A 173 19.83 4.87 -13.90
N LEU A 174 18.62 4.36 -13.81
CA LEU A 174 17.52 4.85 -14.63
C LEU A 174 17.13 6.27 -14.19
N PRO A 175 16.89 7.20 -15.12
CA PRO A 175 16.55 8.59 -14.79
C PRO A 175 15.20 8.65 -14.08
N LEU A 176 15.07 9.61 -13.17
CA LEU A 176 13.82 9.91 -12.49
C LEU A 176 13.74 11.41 -12.23
N ARG A 177 12.76 12.08 -12.81
CA ARG A 177 12.49 13.51 -12.60
C ARG A 177 11.51 13.70 -11.44
N ALA A 178 11.45 14.93 -10.92
CA ALA A 178 10.44 15.34 -9.96
C ALA A 178 9.02 15.06 -10.49
N SER A 179 8.75 15.35 -11.77
CA SER A 179 7.47 15.05 -12.42
C SER A 179 7.12 13.56 -12.40
N ASP A 180 8.10 12.68 -12.65
CA ASP A 180 7.86 11.22 -12.67
C ASP A 180 7.45 10.72 -11.28
N ALA A 181 8.08 11.27 -10.23
CA ALA A 181 7.71 10.96 -8.85
C ALA A 181 6.34 11.51 -8.48
N LEU A 182 6.01 12.74 -8.89
CA LEU A 182 4.70 13.35 -8.67
C LEU A 182 3.57 12.59 -9.39
N ASP A 183 3.80 12.12 -10.62
CA ASP A 183 2.85 11.32 -11.38
C ASP A 183 2.62 9.96 -10.72
N ALA A 184 3.68 9.33 -10.21
CA ALA A 184 3.57 8.10 -9.43
C ALA A 184 2.77 8.31 -8.14
N ILE A 185 3.04 9.40 -7.40
CA ILE A 185 2.31 9.81 -6.21
C ILE A 185 0.82 10.04 -6.52
N ALA A 186 0.52 10.75 -7.62
CA ALA A 186 -0.85 11.03 -8.04
C ALA A 186 -1.59 9.76 -8.46
N THR A 187 -0.90 8.82 -9.11
CA THR A 187 -1.44 7.50 -9.47
C THR A 187 -1.86 6.73 -8.21
N VAL A 188 -0.98 6.67 -7.20
CA VAL A 188 -1.27 6.02 -5.92
C VAL A 188 -2.40 6.73 -5.17
N ASP A 189 -2.38 8.07 -5.13
CA ASP A 189 -3.43 8.90 -4.51
C ASP A 189 -4.81 8.62 -5.12
N ARG A 190 -4.89 8.55 -6.44
CA ARG A 190 -6.11 8.22 -7.18
C ARG A 190 -6.60 6.82 -6.81
N VAL A 191 -5.71 5.83 -6.70
CA VAL A 191 -6.08 4.46 -6.29
C VAL A 191 -6.71 4.44 -4.91
N VAL A 192 -6.02 4.96 -3.91
CA VAL A 192 -6.50 4.91 -2.53
C VAL A 192 -7.79 5.69 -2.34
N ARG A 193 -7.94 6.86 -2.98
CA ARG A 193 -9.19 7.65 -2.91
C ARG A 193 -10.38 6.90 -3.50
N ASN A 194 -10.22 6.23 -4.63
CA ASN A 194 -11.33 5.49 -5.24
C ASN A 194 -11.68 4.24 -4.42
N PHE A 195 -10.70 3.62 -3.74
CA PHE A 195 -10.99 2.56 -2.78
C PHE A 195 -11.71 3.08 -1.54
N ASP A 196 -11.19 4.11 -0.87
CA ASP A 196 -11.81 4.66 0.36
C ASP A 196 -13.24 5.20 0.10
N ALA A 197 -13.53 5.67 -1.10
CA ALA A 197 -14.88 6.13 -1.47
C ALA A 197 -15.95 5.03 -1.49
N ILE A 198 -15.56 3.76 -1.59
CA ILE A 198 -16.49 2.62 -1.73
C ILE A 198 -16.42 1.61 -0.58
N LEU A 199 -15.55 1.85 0.41
CA LEU A 199 -15.30 0.98 1.56
C LEU A 199 -15.88 1.56 2.84
#